data_AF-A0A2X2SSJ8-F1
#
_entry.id   AF-A0A2X2SSJ8-F1
#
_cell.length_a   1.000
_cell.length_b   1.000
_cell.length_c   1.000
_cell.angle_alpha   90.00
_cell.angle_beta   90.00
_cell.angle_gamma   90.00
#
_symmetry.space_group_name_H-M   'P 1'
#
loop_
_entity.id
_entity.type
_entity.pdbx_description
1 polymer ?
#
loop_
_entity_poly.entity_id
_entity_poly.type
_entity_poly.pdbx_seq_one_letter_code
_entity_poly.pdbx_strand_id
1 'polypeptide(L)' 'MKTHYFTLGQSHIYRFNGQTLDHDCVIKITAENPRDVMVEHFGLKWAFEYDECPEMKYFPRGVYNLTTNEWE' A
#
# COMPACT_ATOMS: atom_id res chain seq x y z
N MET A 1 -5.89 -7.11 -15.19
CA MET A 1 -5.58 -6.40 -13.93
C MET A 1 -5.21 -7.41 -12.86
N LYS A 2 -4.26 -7.05 -12.00
CA LYS A 2 -3.77 -7.82 -10.86
C LYS A 2 -3.93 -6.96 -9.60
N THR A 3 -4.11 -7.58 -8.46
CA THR A 3 -4.20 -6.89 -7.17
C THR A 3 -3.03 -7.29 -6.31
N HIS A 4 -2.16 -6.35 -5.97
CA HIS A 4 -1.03 -6.58 -5.06
C HIS A 4 -1.16 -5.69 -3.83
N TYR A 5 -0.47 -6.10 -2.77
CA TYR A 5 -0.44 -5.44 -1.48
C TYR A 5 0.98 -4.99 -1.17
N PHE A 6 1.13 -3.77 -0.66
CA PHE A 6 2.41 -3.15 -0.38
C PHE A 6 2.46 -2.70 1.08
N THR A 7 3.59 -2.97 1.73
CA THR A 7 3.83 -2.57 3.12
C THR A 7 4.94 -1.54 3.18
N LEU A 8 4.93 -0.75 4.24
CA LEU A 8 5.89 0.34 4.44
C LEU A 8 6.83 0.01 5.60
N GLY A 9 8.08 0.44 5.47
CA GLY A 9 9.05 0.34 6.55
C GLY A 9 8.72 1.35 7.65
N GLN A 10 9.29 1.13 8.85
CA GLN A 10 9.08 1.95 10.05
C GLN A 10 9.30 3.46 9.81
N SER A 11 10.24 3.83 8.93
CA SER A 11 10.56 5.22 8.62
C SER A 11 9.95 5.73 7.31
N HIS A 12 9.14 4.94 6.62
CA HIS A 12 8.54 5.31 5.33
C HIS A 12 7.10 5.79 5.57
N ILE A 13 6.92 7.11 5.53
CA ILE A 13 5.63 7.78 5.75
C ILE A 13 5.29 8.59 4.51
N TYR A 14 4.11 8.34 3.95
CA TYR A 14 3.60 8.99 2.75
C TYR A 14 2.26 9.68 3.03
N ARG A 15 2.00 10.76 2.29
CA ARG A 15 0.70 11.44 2.27
C ARG A 15 0.08 11.30 0.90
N PHE A 16 -1.14 10.77 0.86
CA PHE A 16 -1.87 10.57 -0.38
C PHE A 16 -3.36 10.83 -0.16
N ASN A 17 -3.96 11.72 -0.96
CA ASN A 17 -5.37 12.11 -0.84
C ASN A 17 -5.83 12.44 0.59
N GLY A 18 -4.98 13.16 1.34
CA GLY A 18 -5.24 13.54 2.73
C GLY A 18 -5.03 12.43 3.76
N GLN A 19 -4.76 11.20 3.33
CA GLN A 19 -4.46 10.06 4.19
C GLN A 19 -2.97 9.97 4.51
N THR A 20 -2.65 9.46 5.70
CA THR A 20 -1.29 9.09 6.07
C THR A 20 -1.11 7.58 5.89
N LEU A 21 -0.20 7.21 5.01
CA LEU A 21 0.17 5.81 4.73
C LEU A 21 1.55 5.58 5.33
N ASP A 22 1.64 4.67 6.30
CA ASP A 22 2.87 4.31 7.01
C ASP A 22 2.86 2.80 7.34
N HIS A 23 3.79 2.37 8.19
CA HIS A 23 3.95 0.97 8.58
C HIS A 23 2.73 0.32 9.24
N ASP A 24 1.73 1.09 9.71
CA ASP A 24 0.51 0.54 10.34
C ASP A 24 -0.57 0.14 9.32
N CYS A 25 -0.36 0.41 8.03
CA CYS A 25 -1.32 0.10 6.97
C CYS A 25 -0.70 -0.73 5.84
N VAL A 26 -1.58 -1.33 5.07
CA VAL A 26 -1.24 -2.00 3.80
C VAL A 26 -1.83 -1.19 2.67
N ILE A 27 -1.06 -0.95 1.61
CA ILE A 27 -1.54 -0.30 0.39
C ILE A 27 -1.96 -1.39 -0.59
N LYS A 28 -3.20 -1.35 -1.06
CA LYS A 28 -3.73 -2.26 -2.08
C LYS A 28 -3.85 -1.52 -3.40
N ILE A 29 -3.33 -2.13 -4.47
CA ILE A 29 -3.37 -1.57 -5.82
C ILE A 29 -3.89 -2.62 -6.79
N THR A 30 -4.94 -2.28 -7.54
CA THR A 30 -5.43 -3.08 -8.67
C THR A 30 -5.13 -2.37 -9.99
N ALA A 31 -4.22 -2.94 -10.80
CA ALA A 31 -3.75 -2.35 -12.07
C ALA A 31 -3.22 -3.43 -13.04
N GLU A 32 -2.81 -3.07 -14.26
CA GLU A 32 -2.08 -4.01 -15.13
C GLU A 32 -0.72 -4.39 -14.55
N ASN A 33 0.02 -3.40 -14.05
CA ASN A 33 1.25 -3.56 -13.28
C ASN A 33 1.16 -2.75 -11.97
N PRO A 34 0.70 -3.36 -10.86
CA PRO A 34 0.56 -2.68 -9.57
C PRO A 34 1.86 -2.04 -9.05
N ARG A 35 3.01 -2.64 -9.36
CA ARG A 35 4.31 -2.14 -8.93
C ARG A 35 4.65 -0.81 -9.58
N ASP A 36 4.34 -0.63 -10.87
CA ASP A 36 4.60 0.62 -11.57
C ASP A 36 3.82 1.78 -10.93
N VAL A 37 2.56 1.54 -10.56
CA VAL A 37 1.71 2.51 -9.84
C VAL A 37 2.30 2.84 -8.45
N MET A 38 2.77 1.83 -7.70
CA MET A 38 3.43 2.05 -6.42
C MET A 38 4.67 2.94 -6.58
N VAL A 39 5.49 2.69 -7.61
CA VAL A 39 6.70 3.46 -7.89
C VAL A 39 6.39 4.87 -8.37
N GLU A 40 5.36 5.06 -9.18
CA GLU A 40 4.92 6.38 -9.65
C GLU A 40 4.50 7.28 -8.47
N HIS A 41 3.75 6.75 -7.50
CA HIS A 41 3.25 7.53 -6.37
C HIS A 41 4.26 7.67 -5.22
N PHE A 42 5.04 6.64 -4.92
CA PHE A 42 5.82 6.55 -3.68
C PHE A 42 7.31 6.29 -3.91
N GLY A 43 7.74 6.08 -5.16
CA GLY A 43 9.10 5.75 -5.51
C GLY A 43 9.51 4.33 -5.08
N LEU A 44 10.80 4.14 -4.84
CA LEU A 44 11.39 2.82 -4.58
C LEU A 44 11.55 2.50 -3.07
N LYS A 45 11.11 3.39 -2.17
CA LYS A 45 11.34 3.27 -0.72
C LYS A 45 10.11 2.73 0.03
N TRP A 46 9.95 1.42 0.01
CA TRP A 46 8.89 0.70 0.73
C TRP A 46 9.43 -0.68 1.15
N ALA A 47 8.66 -1.46 1.91
CA ALA A 47 9.17 -2.69 2.51
C ALA A 47 8.99 -3.90 1.57
N PHE A 48 7.76 -4.40 1.45
CA PHE A 48 7.47 -5.62 0.70
C PHE A 48 6.24 -5.45 -0.19
N GLU A 49 6.22 -6.26 -1.26
CA GLU A 49 5.10 -6.45 -2.19
C GLU A 49 4.61 -7.90 -2.04
N TYR A 50 3.29 -8.10 -2.06
CA TYR A 50 2.64 -9.39 -1.89
C TYR A 50 1.53 -9.58 -2.93
N ASP A 51 1.40 -10.80 -3.45
CA ASP A 51 0.29 -11.19 -4.33
C ASP A 51 -1.01 -11.46 -3.55
N GLU A 52 -0.92 -11.68 -2.23
CA GLU A 52 -2.03 -11.92 -1.31
C GLU A 52 -2.01 -10.91 -0.15
N CYS A 53 -3.16 -10.69 0.49
CA CYS A 53 -3.27 -9.79 1.63
C CYS A 53 -2.43 -10.33 2.81
N PRO A 54 -1.51 -9.54 3.40
CA PRO A 54 -0.65 -10.02 4.47
C PRO A 54 -1.41 -10.20 5.79
N GLU A 55 -0.74 -10.76 6.80
CA GLU A 55 -1.32 -10.93 8.14
C GLU A 55 -1.65 -9.56 8.78
N MET A 56 -2.95 -9.21 8.79
CA MET A 56 -3.43 -7.89 9.22
C MET A 56 -3.23 -7.58 10.71
N LYS A 57 -2.88 -8.57 11.54
CA LYS A 57 -2.56 -8.34 12.96
C LYS A 57 -1.38 -7.38 13.17
N TYR A 58 -0.53 -7.18 12.15
CA TYR A 58 0.59 -6.25 12.19
C TYR A 58 0.27 -4.86 11.61
N PHE A 59 -0.91 -4.69 11.00
CA PHE A 59 -1.30 -3.48 10.28
C PHE A 59 -2.65 -2.96 10.83
N PRO A 60 -2.65 -2.39 12.05
CA PRO A 60 -3.87 -2.06 12.79
C PRO A 60 -4.75 -1.01 12.11
N ARG A 61 -4.24 -0.26 11.12
CA ARG A 61 -5.01 0.73 10.37
C ARG A 61 -5.78 0.12 9.19
N GLY A 62 -5.55 -1.15 8.87
CA GLY A 62 -6.23 -1.84 7.79
C GLY A 62 -5.58 -1.61 6.42
N VAL A 63 -6.36 -1.85 5.37
CA VAL A 63 -5.89 -1.77 3.99
C VAL A 63 -6.41 -0.48 3.36
N TYR A 64 -5.52 0.32 2.79
CA TYR A 64 -5.92 1.46 1.97
C TYR A 64 -5.90 1.06 0.49
N ASN A 65 -7.06 1.07 -0.15
CA ASN A 65 -7.20 0.79 -1.58
C ASN A 65 -6.89 2.05 -2.38
N LEU A 66 -5.70 2.08 -2.99
CA LEU A 66 -5.22 3.22 -3.78
C LEU A 66 -6.06 3.42 -5.05
N THR A 67 -6.66 2.35 -5.59
CA THR A 67 -7.45 2.40 -6.82
C THR A 67 -8.83 3.02 -6.58
N THR A 68 -9.47 2.76 -5.44
CA THR A 68 -10.79 3.33 -5.09
C THR A 68 -10.72 4.54 -4.15
N ASN A 69 -9.55 4.82 -3.55
CA ASN A 69 -9.34 5.85 -2.54
C ASN A 69 -10.13 5.64 -1.23
N GLU A 70 -10.22 4.40 -0.77
CA GLU A 70 -11.02 4.01 0.39
C GLU A 70 -10.24 3.09 1.34
N TRP A 71 -10.61 3.11 2.63
CA TRP A 71 -10.12 2.16 3.63
C TRP A 71 -11.00 0.90 3.65
N GLU A 72 -10.37 -0.27 3.78
CA GLU A 72 -10.99 -1.60 3.94
C GLU A 72 -10.65 -2.22 5.31
#